data_AF-A0A345P295-F1
#
_entry.id   AF-A0A345P295-F1
#
_cell.length_a   1.000
_cell.length_b   1.000
_cell.length_c   1.000
_cell.angle_alpha   90.00
_cell.angle_beta   90.00
_cell.angle_gamma   90.00
#
_symmetry.space_group_name_H-M   'P 1'
#
loop_
_entity.id
_entity.type
_entity.pdbx_description
1 polymer ?
#
loop_
_entity_poly.entity_id
_entity_poly.type
_entity_poly.pdbx_seq_one_letter_code
_entity_poly.pdbx_strand_id
1 'polypeptide(L)'
;MVIKDGDTVLAALIDITRKHKVQMDYRGGQGATAYVEGIDNVYEFDRGQGSGWMYRVNGIFPDRGAGVVPLLDGDRVEWLYTTNLGVDLNADLKPFRR
;
A
#
# COMPACT_ATOMS: atom_id res chain seq x y z
N MET A 1 -13.42 6.54 4.49
CA MET A 1 -14.06 5.42 5.20
C MET A 1 -13.93 5.67 6.69
N VAL A 2 -14.61 4.90 7.54
CA VAL A 2 -14.33 4.93 8.99
C VAL A 2 -13.25 3.88 9.23
N ILE A 3 -12.10 4.31 9.76
CA ILE A 3 -11.01 3.43 10.20
C ILE A 3 -11.34 2.98 11.62
N LYS A 4 -11.30 1.67 11.86
CA LYS A 4 -11.48 1.07 13.20
C LYS A 4 -10.12 0.82 13.83
N ASP A 5 -10.12 0.70 15.16
CA ASP A 5 -8.91 0.31 15.87
C ASP A 5 -8.43 -1.06 15.38
N GLY A 6 -7.14 -1.14 15.07
CA GLY A 6 -6.51 -2.32 14.46
C GLY A 6 -6.61 -2.42 12.93
N ASP A 7 -7.31 -1.52 12.23
CA ASP A 7 -7.31 -1.51 10.77
C ASP A 7 -5.92 -1.18 10.24
N THR A 8 -5.48 -1.94 9.24
CA THR A 8 -4.19 -1.76 8.59
C THR A 8 -4.33 -1.00 7.28
N VAL A 9 -3.20 -0.51 6.75
CA VAL A 9 -3.14 0.12 5.42
C VAL A 9 -3.76 -0.78 4.35
N LEU A 10 -3.49 -2.09 4.41
CA LEU A 10 -4.06 -3.05 3.47
C LEU A 10 -5.57 -3.22 3.67
N ALA A 11 -6.05 -3.32 4.91
CA ALA A 11 -7.48 -3.43 5.19
C ALA A 11 -8.25 -2.22 4.61
N ALA A 12 -7.69 -1.02 4.76
CA ALA A 12 -8.25 0.19 4.17
C ALA A 12 -8.24 0.17 2.63
N LEU A 13 -7.16 -0.33 2.00
CA LEU A 13 -7.11 -0.50 0.54
C LEU A 13 -8.20 -1.48 0.07
N ILE A 14 -8.36 -2.62 0.74
CA ILE A 14 -9.36 -3.64 0.39
C ILE A 14 -10.78 -3.05 0.48
N ASP A 15 -11.11 -2.34 1.56
CA ASP A 15 -12.44 -1.75 1.72
C ASP A 15 -12.73 -0.69 0.66
N ILE A 16 -11.80 0.25 0.43
CA ILE A 16 -12.03 1.36 -0.49
C ILE A 16 -12.11 0.88 -1.94
N THR A 17 -11.27 -0.07 -2.35
CA THR A 17 -11.31 -0.62 -3.72
C THR A 17 -12.61 -1.39 -3.96
N ARG A 18 -13.06 -2.22 -3.01
CA ARG A 18 -14.36 -2.90 -3.07
C ARG A 18 -15.53 -1.92 -3.15
N LYS A 19 -15.54 -0.91 -2.29
CA LYS A 19 -16.59 0.12 -2.26
C LYS A 19 -16.69 0.87 -3.59
N HIS A 20 -15.57 1.15 -4.22
CA HIS A 20 -15.49 1.90 -5.48
C HIS A 20 -15.46 1.00 -6.72
N LYS A 21 -15.57 -0.32 -6.56
CA LYS A 21 -15.49 -1.32 -7.65
C LYS A 21 -14.21 -1.20 -8.48
N VAL A 22 -13.11 -0.85 -7.82
CA VAL A 22 -11.76 -0.83 -8.41
C VAL A 22 -11.19 -2.24 -8.27
N GLN A 23 -10.73 -2.80 -9.38
CA GLN A 23 -10.03 -4.08 -9.36
C GLN A 23 -8.75 -3.93 -8.53
N MET A 24 -8.50 -4.87 -7.64
CA MET A 24 -7.28 -4.88 -6.82
C MET A 24 -6.94 -6.33 -6.48
N ASP A 25 -5.70 -6.71 -6.78
CA ASP A 25 -5.16 -8.04 -6.51
C ASP A 25 -4.01 -7.94 -5.52
N TYR A 26 -3.98 -8.88 -4.59
CA TYR A 26 -2.90 -9.05 -3.63
C TYR A 26 -2.78 -10.53 -3.24
N ARG A 27 -1.58 -10.93 -2.83
CA ARG A 27 -1.29 -12.28 -2.33
C ARG A 27 -0.69 -12.25 -0.93
N GLY A 28 -0.59 -13.43 -0.33
CA GLY A 28 0.04 -13.61 0.99
C GLY A 28 -0.85 -13.24 2.19
N GLY A 29 -2.17 -13.14 2.01
CA GLY A 29 -3.13 -12.84 3.09
C GLY A 29 -3.05 -11.39 3.58
N GLN A 30 -3.68 -11.09 4.73
CA GLN A 30 -3.78 -9.71 5.25
C GLN A 30 -2.71 -9.34 6.30
N GLY A 31 -1.65 -10.15 6.44
CA GLY A 31 -0.61 -9.96 7.45
C GLY A 31 0.73 -9.45 6.89
N ALA A 32 1.84 -9.78 7.56
CA ALA A 32 3.18 -9.32 7.21
C ALA A 32 3.64 -9.75 5.79
N THR A 33 3.07 -10.83 5.28
CA THR A 33 3.36 -11.41 3.95
C THR A 33 2.50 -10.82 2.84
N ALA A 34 1.62 -9.87 3.13
CA ALA A 34 0.77 -9.26 2.13
C ALA A 34 1.57 -8.51 1.07
N TYR A 35 1.23 -8.74 -0.19
CA TYR A 35 1.87 -8.10 -1.33
C TYR A 35 0.81 -7.69 -2.36
N VAL A 36 0.72 -6.38 -2.62
CA VAL A 36 -0.26 -5.82 -3.58
C VAL A 36 0.33 -5.89 -4.98
N GLU A 37 -0.31 -6.68 -5.82
CA GLU A 37 0.14 -7.02 -7.17
C GLU A 37 -0.41 -6.04 -8.20
N GLY A 38 -1.64 -5.57 -8.01
CA GLY A 38 -2.28 -4.65 -8.94
C GLY A 38 -3.39 -3.82 -8.31
N ILE A 39 -3.54 -2.58 -8.79
CA ILE A 39 -4.64 -1.68 -8.46
C ILE A 39 -5.10 -1.06 -9.79
N ASP A 40 -6.40 -1.11 -10.05
CA ASP A 40 -7.05 -0.56 -11.24
C ASP A 40 -6.43 -1.05 -12.56
N ASN A 41 -6.17 -2.36 -12.66
CA ASN A 41 -5.54 -3.02 -13.81
C ASN A 41 -4.13 -2.53 -14.16
N VAL A 42 -3.45 -1.83 -13.24
CA VAL A 42 -2.02 -1.56 -13.34
C VAL A 42 -1.31 -2.46 -12.33
N TYR A 43 -0.46 -3.34 -12.85
CA TYR A 43 0.18 -4.41 -12.10
C TYR A 43 1.67 -4.16 -11.88
N GLU A 44 2.27 -4.89 -10.94
CA GLU A 44 3.72 -5.07 -10.89
C GLU A 44 4.24 -5.50 -12.26
N PHE A 45 5.44 -5.03 -12.60
CA PHE A 45 6.14 -5.33 -13.84
C PHE A 45 5.54 -4.80 -15.16
N ASP A 46 4.36 -4.17 -15.16
CA ASP A 46 3.77 -3.56 -16.37
C ASP A 46 4.68 -2.52 -17.05
N ARG A 47 5.58 -1.88 -16.28
CA ARG A 47 6.55 -0.89 -16.77
C ARG A 47 7.99 -1.36 -16.58
N GLY A 48 8.21 -2.68 -16.58
CA GLY A 48 9.51 -3.33 -16.43
C GLY A 48 9.77 -3.85 -15.02
N GLN A 49 10.86 -4.61 -14.85
CA GLN A 49 11.15 -5.38 -13.62
C GLN A 49 11.23 -4.54 -12.33
N GLY A 50 11.46 -3.22 -12.44
CA GLY A 50 11.51 -2.29 -11.31
C GLY A 50 10.17 -1.63 -10.97
N SER A 51 9.10 -2.00 -11.67
CA SER A 51 7.79 -1.35 -11.54
C SER A 51 6.83 -2.09 -10.62
N GLY A 52 6.02 -1.33 -9.87
CA GLY A 52 5.08 -1.90 -8.91
C GLY A 52 4.49 -0.85 -7.96
N TRP A 53 3.73 -1.33 -6.99
CA TRP A 53 3.02 -0.49 -6.02
C TRP A 53 3.81 -0.30 -4.74
N MET A 54 3.98 0.96 -4.35
CA MET A 54 4.48 1.37 -3.04
C MET A 54 3.40 2.15 -2.31
N TYR A 55 3.49 2.20 -1.00
CA TYR A 55 2.58 2.99 -0.19
C TYR A 55 3.34 3.89 0.78
N ARG A 56 2.71 5.00 1.15
CA ARG A 56 3.18 5.87 2.23
C ARG A 56 2.03 6.32 3.11
N VAL A 57 2.35 6.60 4.37
CA VAL A 57 1.41 7.13 5.36
C VAL A 57 1.96 8.46 5.87
N ASN A 58 1.19 9.54 5.73
CA ASN A 58 1.60 10.90 6.10
C ASN A 58 2.96 11.31 5.49
N GLY A 59 3.20 10.93 4.23
CA GLY A 59 4.44 11.22 3.51
C GLY A 59 5.62 10.29 3.82
N ILE A 60 5.47 9.33 4.75
CA ILE A 60 6.52 8.38 5.13
C ILE A 60 6.28 7.04 4.44
N PHE A 61 7.28 6.51 3.75
CA PHE A 61 7.27 5.13 3.25
C PHE A 61 7.67 4.18 4.39
N PRO A 62 6.76 3.35 4.94
CA PRO A 62 7.11 2.50 6.07
C PRO A 62 8.05 1.36 5.67
N ASP A 63 8.93 0.96 6.58
CA ASP A 63 9.88 -0.16 6.45
C ASP A 63 9.24 -1.56 6.56
N ARG A 64 7.90 -1.66 6.47
CA ARG A 64 7.14 -2.90 6.65
C ARG A 64 5.97 -2.99 5.68
N GLY A 65 5.41 -4.18 5.50
CA GLY A 65 4.26 -4.41 4.61
C GLY A 65 2.98 -3.72 5.08
N ALA A 66 2.13 -3.31 4.13
CA ALA A 66 0.85 -2.64 4.39
C ALA A 66 -0.12 -3.46 5.26
N GLY A 67 0.04 -4.78 5.31
CA GLY A 67 -0.78 -5.68 6.13
C GLY A 67 -0.50 -5.63 7.63
N VAL A 68 0.54 -4.91 8.08
CA VAL A 68 0.90 -4.80 9.51
C VAL A 68 1.08 -3.36 9.99
N VAL A 69 0.90 -2.37 9.13
CA VAL A 69 0.96 -0.96 9.53
C VAL A 69 -0.44 -0.51 9.94
N PRO A 70 -0.67 -0.23 11.24
CA PRO A 70 -1.97 0.23 11.71
C PRO A 70 -2.22 1.67 11.29
N LEU A 71 -3.48 1.99 11.00
CA LEU A 71 -3.95 3.34 10.74
C LEU A 71 -4.58 3.95 11.99
N LEU A 72 -4.37 5.25 12.13
CA LEU A 72 -5.04 6.10 13.11
C LEU A 72 -5.96 7.08 12.39
N ASP A 73 -6.94 7.60 13.11
CA ASP A 73 -7.80 8.66 12.58
C ASP A 73 -6.96 9.86 12.12
N GLY A 74 -7.33 10.44 10.98
CA GLY A 74 -6.60 11.54 10.33
C GLY A 74 -5.40 11.12 9.48
N ASP A 75 -4.99 9.84 9.46
CA ASP A 75 -3.92 9.39 8.58
C ASP A 75 -4.27 9.54 7.10
N ARG A 76 -3.28 9.98 6.32
CA ARG A 76 -3.33 9.97 4.86
C ARG A 76 -2.50 8.82 4.31
N VAL A 77 -3.16 7.88 3.66
CA VAL A 77 -2.54 6.80 2.88
C VAL A 77 -2.49 7.19 1.42
N GLU A 78 -1.34 6.97 0.79
CA GLU A 78 -1.15 7.11 -0.66
C GLU A 78 -0.55 5.82 -1.21
N TRP A 79 -1.12 5.32 -2.31
CA TRP A 79 -0.56 4.25 -3.13
C TRP A 79 0.04 4.89 -4.38
N LEU A 80 1.32 4.67 -4.60
CA LEU A 80 2.09 5.26 -5.69
C LEU A 80 2.68 4.15 -6.54
N TYR A 81 2.60 4.33 -7.85
CA TYR A 81 3.21 3.40 -8.79
C TYR A 81 4.63 3.86 -9.10
N THR A 82 5.60 3.00 -8.81
CA THR A 82 7.02 3.19 -9.18
C THR A 82 7.28 2.53 -10.52
N THR A 83 8.21 3.08 -11.28
CA THR A 83 8.87 2.44 -12.43
C THR A 83 10.35 2.13 -12.18
N ASN A 84 10.89 2.53 -11.02
CA ASN A 84 12.31 2.39 -10.70
C ASN A 84 12.55 2.03 -9.22
N LEU A 85 11.92 0.95 -8.73
CA LEU A 85 12.07 0.43 -7.36
C LEU A 85 11.93 1.50 -6.24
N GLY A 86 11.14 2.56 -6.49
CA GLY A 86 10.91 3.66 -5.56
C GLY A 86 11.90 4.82 -5.69
N VAL A 87 12.95 4.70 -6.49
CA VAL A 87 13.92 5.79 -6.74
C VAL A 87 13.21 6.98 -7.39
N ASP A 88 12.32 6.73 -8.34
CA ASP A 88 11.49 7.74 -9.01
C ASP A 88 10.48 8.41 -8.07
N LEU A 89 10.17 7.78 -6.94
CA LEU A 89 9.31 8.32 -5.89
C LEU A 89 10.09 9.00 -4.76
N ASN A 90 11.43 8.99 -4.81
CA ASN A 90 12.32 9.33 -3.69
C ASN A 90 11.94 8.56 -2.41
N ALA A 91 11.65 7.26 -2.55
CA ALA A 91 11.24 6.42 -1.45
C ALA A 91 12.41 6.14 -0.49
N ASP A 92 12.33 6.72 0.70
CA ASP A 92 13.25 6.51 1.82
C ASP A 92 12.50 5.75 2.93
N LEU A 93 12.76 4.45 3.04
CA LEU A 93 12.02 3.56 3.95
C LEU A 93 12.38 3.86 5.41
N LYS A 94 11.37 4.11 6.24
CA LYS A 94 11.54 4.50 7.64
C LYS A 94 10.72 3.66 8.60
N PRO A 95 11.20 3.47 9.84
CA PRO A 95 10.36 2.99 10.92
C PRO A 95 9.09 3.83 11.03
N PHE A 96 7.93 3.17 11.11
CA PHE A 96 6.65 3.83 11.29
C PHE A 96 5.88 3.16 12.44
N ARG A 97 5.59 3.97 13.48
CA ARG A 97 4.80 3.63 14.68
C ARG A 97 5.06 2.20 15.20
N ARG A 98 6.20 2.06 15.90
CA ARG A 98 6.55 0.86 16.64
C ARG A 98 6.00 0.93 18.06
#